data_AF-A0A135VFP7-F1
#
_entry.id   AF-A0A135VFP7-F1
#
_cell.length_a   1.000
_cell.length_b   1.000
_cell.length_c   1.000
_cell.angle_alpha   90.00
_cell.angle_beta   90.00
_cell.angle_gamma   90.00
#
_symmetry.space_group_name_H-M   'P 1'
#
loop_
_entity.id
_entity.type
_entity.pdbx_description
1 polymer ?
#
loop_
_entity_poly.entity_id
_entity_poly.type
_entity_poly.pdbx_seq_one_letter_code
_entity_poly.pdbx_strand_id
1 'polypeptide(L)' 'MLERYAKCPICEKRTVLRVPPDVVKKADRFPFTIKVKHEKHYFYINIDSQAWITDILHPELVE' A
#
# COMPACT_ATOMS: atom_id res chain seq x y z
N MET A 1 -12.00 -1.72 9.25
CA MET A 1 -10.75 -1.94 8.50
C MET A 1 -11.09 -1.90 7.02
N LEU A 2 -10.27 -1.24 6.20
CA LEU A 2 -10.48 -1.22 4.75
C LEU A 2 -9.59 -2.31 4.14
N GLU A 3 -10.23 -3.39 3.67
CA GLU A 3 -9.53 -4.51 3.04
C GLU A 3 -9.41 -4.25 1.54
N ARG A 4 -8.16 -4.27 1.04
CA ARG A 4 -7.84 -4.08 -0.37
C ARG A 4 -6.97 -5.22 -0.87
N TYR A 5 -7.16 -5.62 -2.11
CA TYR A 5 -6.29 -6.59 -2.75
C TYR A 5 -5.14 -5.87 -3.43
N ALA A 6 -3.91 -6.33 -3.22
CA ALA A 6 -2.75 -5.91 -4.00
C ALA A 6 -2.04 -7.13 -4.58
N LYS A 7 -1.53 -6.97 -5.80
CA LYS A 7 -0.58 -7.90 -6.38
C LYS A 7 0.81 -7.41 -5.99
N CYS A 8 1.59 -8.27 -5.34
CA CYS A 8 2.96 -7.92 -5.01
C CYS A 8 3.78 -7.70 -6.29
N PRO A 9 4.51 -6.59 -6.44
CA PRO A 9 5.30 -6.34 -7.64
C PRO A 9 6.58 -7.20 -7.69
N ILE A 10 6.95 -7.87 -6.59
CA ILE A 10 8.17 -8.69 -6.48
C ILE A 10 7.90 -10.17 -6.80
N CYS A 11 6.89 -10.77 -6.16
CA CYS A 11 6.60 -12.20 -6.29
C CYS A 11 5.30 -12.51 -7.03
N GLU A 12 4.58 -11.46 -7.48
CA GLU A 12 3.32 -11.55 -8.22
C GLU A 12 2.15 -12.23 -7.49
N LYS A 13 2.33 -12.66 -6.24
CA LYS A 13 1.27 -13.20 -5.40
C LYS A 13 0.30 -12.11 -4.95
N ARG A 14 -0.97 -12.47 -4.81
CA ARG A 14 -2.02 -11.60 -4.25
C ARG A 14 -1.90 -11.56 -2.73
N THR A 15 -2.05 -10.39 -2.15
CA THR A 15 -2.10 -10.18 -0.70
C THR A 15 -3.30 -9.31 -0.34
N VAL A 16 -3.85 -9.54 0.85
CA VAL A 16 -4.92 -8.72 1.43
C VAL A 16 -4.29 -7.66 2.31
N LEU A 17 -4.40 -6.42 1.88
CA LEU A 17 -3.98 -5.24 2.60
C LEU A 17 -5.09 -4.82 3.55
N ARG A 18 -4.77 -4.76 4.83
CA ARG A 18 -5.65 -4.20 5.85
C ARG A 18 -5.14 -2.80 6.16
N VAL A 19 -5.68 -1.79 5.48
CA VAL A 19 -5.31 -0.39 5.74
C VAL A 19 -6.06 0.08 6.99
N PRO A 20 -5.34 0.45 8.07
CA PRO A 20 -5.98 1.00 9.25
C PRO A 20 -6.58 2.38 8.92
N PRO A 21 -7.81 2.68 9.37
CA PRO A 21 -8.44 3.98 9.08
C PRO A 21 -7.64 5.16 9.65
N ASP A 22 -6.86 4.94 10.70
CA ASP A 22 -6.00 5.97 11.30
C ASP A 22 -4.84 6.40 10.40
N VAL A 23 -4.40 5.54 9.47
CA VAL A 23 -3.35 5.91 8.50
C VAL A 23 -3.86 6.99 7.56
N VAL A 24 -5.11 6.87 7.10
CA VAL A 24 -5.76 7.86 6.24
C VAL A 24 -5.97 9.18 7.00
N LYS A 25 -6.41 9.10 8.26
CA LYS A 25 -6.65 10.30 9.09
C LYS A 25 -5.38 11.08 9.42
N LYS A 26 -4.23 10.40 9.45
CA LYS A 26 -2.92 11.00 9.77
C LYS A 26 -2.16 11.47 8.52
N ALA A 27 -2.69 11.23 7.31
CA ALA A 27 -2.03 11.65 6.08
C ALA A 27 -2.24 13.16 5.86
N ASP A 28 -1.15 13.92 5.79
CA ASP A 28 -1.20 15.36 5.51
C ASP A 28 -1.57 15.68 4.04
N ARG A 29 -1.27 14.76 3.12
CA ARG A 29 -1.52 14.91 1.69
C ARG A 29 -1.78 13.56 1.01
N PHE A 30 -2.50 13.60 -0.10
CA PHE A 30 -2.79 12.45 -0.96
C PHE A 30 -2.26 12.68 -2.38
N PRO A 31 -1.85 11.63 -3.11
CA PRO A 31 -1.79 10.23 -2.66
C PRO A 31 -0.74 10.01 -1.56
N PHE A 32 -1.07 9.15 -0.59
CA PHE A 32 -0.23 8.85 0.56
C PHE A 32 0.45 7.49 0.40
N THR A 33 1.77 7.45 0.52
CA THR A 33 2.55 6.23 0.32
C THR A 33 2.68 5.44 1.61
N ILE A 34 2.35 4.14 1.55
CA ILE A 34 2.44 3.21 2.68
C ILE A 34 3.40 2.07 2.32
N LYS A 35 4.30 1.73 3.25
CA LYS A 35 5.15 0.53 3.16
C LYS A 35 4.35 -0.70 3.59
N VAL A 36 4.20 -1.65 2.68
CA VAL A 36 3.55 -2.93 2.92
C VAL A 36 4.61 -4.00 3.11
N LYS A 37 4.52 -4.75 4.22
CA LYS A 37 5.31 -5.97 4.42
C LYS A 37 4.52 -7.17 3.90
N HIS A 38 5.13 -7.95 3.01
CA HIS A 38 4.56 -9.17 2.47
C HIS A 38 5.58 -10.30 2.52
N GLU A 39 5.31 -11.32 3.34
CA GLU A 39 6.21 -12.45 3.58
C GLU A 39 7.65 -11.98 3.90
N LYS A 40 8.57 -12.14 2.94
CA LYS A 40 10.01 -11.83 3.04
C LYS A 40 10.42 -10.52 2.35
N HIS A 41 9.49 -9.79 1.76
CA HIS A 41 9.78 -8.55 1.04
C HIS A 41 8.82 -7.43 1.46
N TYR A 42 9.12 -6.23 1.00
CA TYR A 42 8.24 -5.08 1.15
C TYR A 42 8.01 -4.44 -0.20
N PHE A 43 6.86 -3.81 -0.35
CA PHE A 43 6.55 -2.95 -1.49
C PHE A 43 5.77 -1.74 -1.00
N TYR A 44 5.61 -0.75 -1.86
CA TYR A 44 4.91 0.48 -1.50
C TYR A 44 3.58 0.55 -2.24
N ILE A 45 2.58 1.14 -1.60
CA ILE A 45 1.30 1.44 -2.23
C ILE A 45 0.99 2.92 -2.02
N ASN A 46 0.39 3.54 -3.03
CA ASN A 46 -0.21 4.85 -2.88
C ASN A 46 -1.70 4.68 -2.61
N ILE A 47 -2.21 5.40 -1.62
CA ILE A 47 -3.64 5.43 -1.31
C ILE A 47 -4.22 6.83 -1.43
N ASP A 48 -5.50 6.92 -1.78
CA ASP A 48 -6.27 8.17 -1.75
C ASP A 48 -6.95 8.42 -0.40
N SER A 49 -7.72 9.50 -0.30
CA SER A 49 -8.47 9.89 0.91
C SER A 49 -9.56 8.90 1.32
N GLN A 50 -9.90 7.93 0.46
CA GLN A 50 -10.86 6.85 0.72
C GLN A 50 -10.15 5.48 0.88
N ALA A 51 -8.82 5.48 1.01
CA ALA A 51 -7.97 4.29 1.06
C ALA A 51 -8.13 3.35 -0.15
N TRP A 52 -8.41 3.88 -1.33
CA TRP A 52 -8.26 3.14 -2.58
C TRP A 52 -6.80 3.15 -3.00
N ILE A 53 -6.33 2.00 -3.47
CA ILE A 53 -5.00 1.88 -4.03
C ILE A 53 -5.00 2.61 -5.38
N THR A 54 -4.15 3.62 -5.49
CA THR A 54 -3.94 4.38 -6.74
C THR A 54 -2.78 3.80 -7.53
N ASP A 55 -1.69 3.45 -6.84
CA ASP A 55 -0.51 2.82 -7.43
C ASP A 55 0.10 1.75 -6.52
N ILE A 56 0.81 0.81 -7.15
CA ILE A 56 1.66 -0.18 -6.48
C ILE A 56 3.08 0.03 -7.01
N LEU A 57 4.00 0.29 -6.10
CA LEU A 57 5.39 0.66 -6.42
C LEU A 57 6.34 -0.45 -5.99
N HIS A 58 7.26 -0.80 -6.89
CA HIS A 58 8.38 -1.68 -6.58
C HIS A 58 9.35 -0.94 -5.65
N PRO A 59 9.93 -1.59 -4.61
CA PRO A 59 10.83 -0.92 -3.69
C PRO A 59 12.04 -0.25 -4.35
N GLU A 60 12.55 -0.80 -5.46
CA GLU A 60 13.66 -0.23 -6.25
C GLU A 60 13.34 1.13 -6.91
N LEU A 61 12.06 1.51 -7.02
CA LEU A 61 11.65 2.81 -7.56
C LEU A 61 11.54 3.88 -6.47
N VAL A 62 11.67 3.51 -5.21
CA VAL A 62 11.44 4.36 -4.04
C VAL A 62 12.70 4.52 -3.18
N GLU A 63 13.53 3.48 -3.10
CA GLU A 63 14.82 3.44 -2.38
C GLU A 63 15.99 3.27 -3.35
#